data_AF-A0A369JHV5-F1
#
_entry.id   AF-A0A369JHV5-F1
#
_cell.length_a   1.000
_cell.length_b   1.000
_cell.length_c   1.000
_cell.angle_alpha   90.00
_cell.angle_beta   90.00
_cell.angle_gamma   90.00
#
_symmetry.space_group_name_H-M   'P 1'
#
loop_
_entity.id
_entity.type
_entity.pdbx_description
1 polymer ?
#
loop_
_entity_poly.entity_id
_entity_poly.type
_entity_poly.pdbx_seq_one_letter_code
_entity_poly.pdbx_strand_id
1 'polypeptide(L)'
;MPRPQLYHTPEEKKAANRAKSNRHYARKKGTIRARRSVQYREQSKRNEFRLGNNASSSEAAKASEEPSPRCVLKLTSKISVTYITVRALNSGLLYWCDRVERVVIRLNKLVDGDAYTYIDTVCKQYLLSCRKDEIRDTILHFTPLQKSINWYHDEILQLAGMGKETARVEDVSRMVRDVVNALEDLLCTSMLGYNDLSTSYSKQGLMYQNLFK
;
A
#
# COMPACT_ATOMS: atom_id res chain seq x y z
N MET A 1 47.89 1.78 -31.08
CA MET A 1 47.93 0.31 -30.98
C MET A 1 46.53 -0.20 -30.65
N PRO A 2 45.86 -0.98 -31.53
CA PRO A 2 44.57 -1.60 -31.21
C PRO A 2 44.72 -2.65 -30.10
N ARG A 3 43.74 -2.74 -29.18
CA ARG A 3 43.72 -3.79 -28.13
C ARG A 3 43.36 -5.14 -28.74
N PRO A 4 44.12 -6.22 -28.47
CA PRO A 4 43.80 -7.57 -28.94
C PRO A 4 42.42 -8.04 -28.46
N GLN A 5 41.67 -8.70 -29.34
CA GLN A 5 40.42 -9.36 -28.98
C GLN A 5 40.71 -10.67 -28.23
N LEU A 6 40.01 -10.88 -27.11
CA LEU A 6 40.21 -12.03 -26.22
C LEU A 6 39.45 -13.29 -26.67
N TYR A 7 38.42 -13.13 -27.50
CA TYR A 7 37.59 -14.21 -28.04
C TYR A 7 37.37 -13.97 -29.52
N HIS A 8 37.54 -15.00 -30.35
CA HIS A 8 37.39 -14.88 -31.80
C HIS A 8 36.03 -15.36 -32.29
N THR A 9 35.37 -16.22 -31.50
CA THR A 9 34.03 -16.71 -31.80
C THR A 9 33.02 -16.34 -30.71
N PRO A 10 31.72 -16.18 -31.05
CA PRO A 10 30.67 -15.95 -30.07
C PRO A 10 30.49 -17.14 -29.12
N GLU A 11 30.82 -18.36 -29.57
CA GLU A 11 30.74 -19.58 -28.79
C GLU A 11 31.79 -19.62 -27.68
N GLU A 12 33.04 -19.26 -27.98
CA GLU A 12 34.11 -19.11 -26.99
C GLU A 12 33.74 -18.12 -25.89
N LYS A 13 33.20 -16.96 -26.27
CA LYS A 13 32.74 -15.94 -25.32
C LYS A 13 31.64 -16.48 -24.41
N LYS A 14 30.69 -17.25 -24.95
CA LYS A 14 29.61 -17.89 -24.18
C LYS A 14 30.15 -18.95 -23.23
N ALA A 15 31.10 -19.78 -23.67
CA ALA A 15 31.76 -20.79 -22.86
C ALA A 15 32.55 -20.16 -21.71
N ALA A 16 33.32 -19.10 -21.98
CA ALA A 16 34.06 -18.35 -20.97
C ALA A 16 33.14 -17.72 -19.92
N ASN A 17 32.01 -17.13 -20.34
CA ASN A 17 31.02 -16.58 -19.42
C ASN A 17 30.35 -17.66 -18.55
N ARG A 18 30.03 -18.84 -19.13
CA ARG A 18 29.52 -19.98 -18.37
C ARG A 18 30.54 -20.46 -17.34
N ALA A 19 31.80 -20.62 -17.71
CA ALA A 19 32.88 -21.02 -16.81
C ALA A 19 33.08 -20.00 -15.67
N LYS A 20 33.08 -18.70 -16.00
CA LYS A 20 33.16 -17.61 -15.02
C LYS A 20 31.97 -17.64 -14.05
N SER A 21 30.75 -17.79 -14.56
CA SER A 21 29.53 -17.87 -13.75
C SER A 21 29.57 -19.10 -12.82
N ASN A 22 29.99 -20.26 -13.33
CA ASN A 22 30.15 -21.49 -12.54
C ASN A 22 31.14 -21.32 -11.38
N ARG A 23 32.32 -20.75 -11.65
CA ARG A 23 33.32 -20.47 -10.60
C ARG A 23 32.78 -19.52 -9.54
N HIS A 24 32.11 -18.45 -9.99
CA HIS A 24 31.48 -17.49 -9.08
C HIS A 24 30.39 -18.14 -8.23
N TYR A 25 29.49 -18.92 -8.84
CA TYR A 25 28.40 -19.61 -8.16
C TYR A 25 28.94 -20.63 -7.16
N ALA A 26 29.94 -21.44 -7.52
CA ALA A 26 30.59 -22.38 -6.62
C ALA A 26 31.12 -21.69 -5.36
N ARG A 27 31.83 -20.56 -5.52
CA ARG A 27 32.35 -19.75 -4.40
C ARG A 27 31.24 -19.14 -3.54
N LYS A 28 30.13 -18.70 -4.14
CA LYS A 28 29.02 -18.01 -3.43
C LYS A 28 27.90 -18.93 -2.98
N LYS A 29 27.91 -20.22 -3.33
CA LYS A 29 26.82 -21.18 -3.08
C LYS A 29 26.39 -21.22 -1.61
N GLY A 30 27.35 -21.22 -0.68
CA GLY A 30 27.09 -21.18 0.76
C GLY A 30 26.33 -19.92 1.18
N THR A 31 26.82 -18.75 0.77
CA THR A 31 26.18 -17.46 1.09
C THR A 31 24.78 -17.33 0.48
N ILE A 32 24.57 -17.83 -0.75
CA ILE A 32 23.27 -17.84 -1.41
C ILE A 32 22.29 -18.74 -0.66
N ARG A 33 22.73 -19.93 -0.24
CA ARG A 33 21.90 -20.86 0.56
C ARG A 33 21.54 -20.25 1.92
N ALA A 34 22.49 -19.63 2.60
CA ALA A 34 22.25 -18.96 3.89
C ALA A 34 21.21 -17.83 3.73
N ARG A 35 21.37 -16.95 2.73
CA ARG A 35 20.41 -15.86 2.45
C ARG A 35 19.02 -16.39 2.13
N ARG A 36 18.92 -17.42 1.29
CA ARG A 36 17.64 -18.06 0.96
C ARG A 36 16.98 -18.68 2.21
N SER A 37 17.76 -19.35 3.05
CA SER A 37 17.26 -19.93 4.32
C SER A 37 16.65 -18.87 5.23
N VAL A 38 17.33 -17.72 5.40
CA VAL A 38 16.80 -16.59 6.18
C VAL A 38 15.50 -16.06 5.57
N GLN A 39 15.46 -15.85 4.26
CA GLN A 39 14.24 -15.39 3.57
C GLN A 39 13.07 -16.37 3.72
N TYR A 40 13.30 -17.68 3.61
CA TYR A 40 12.26 -18.68 3.84
C TYR A 40 11.75 -18.65 5.28
N ARG A 41 12.62 -18.50 6.28
CA ARG A 41 12.21 -18.34 7.69
C ARG A 41 11.35 -17.10 7.90
N GLU A 42 11.72 -15.97 7.29
CA GLU A 42 10.94 -14.73 7.36
C GLU A 42 9.58 -14.85 6.66
N GLN A 43 9.52 -15.52 5.50
CA GLN A 43 8.27 -15.76 4.78
C GLN A 43 7.33 -16.68 5.54
N SER A 44 7.85 -17.77 6.15
CA SER A 44 7.04 -18.65 6.98
C SER A 44 6.42 -17.90 8.16
N LYS A 45 7.18 -17.04 8.85
CA LYS A 45 6.65 -16.18 9.92
C LYS A 45 5.55 -15.23 9.43
N ARG A 46 5.70 -14.65 8.23
CA ARG A 46 4.67 -13.80 7.61
C ARG A 46 3.39 -14.57 7.27
N ASN A 47 3.52 -15.83 6.86
CA ASN A 47 2.38 -16.69 6.52
C ASN A 47 1.65 -17.19 7.77
N GLU A 48 2.38 -17.55 8.83
CA GLU A 48 1.81 -17.97 10.12
C GLU A 48 0.93 -16.86 10.72
N PHE A 49 1.40 -15.61 10.68
CA PHE A 49 0.61 -14.45 11.11
C PHE A 49 -0.68 -14.25 10.31
N ARG A 50 -0.73 -14.68 9.04
CA ARG A 50 -1.94 -14.56 8.21
C ARG A 50 -2.98 -15.64 8.47
N LEU A 51 -2.58 -16.81 8.97
CA LEU A 51 -3.50 -17.93 9.22
C LEU A 51 -4.14 -17.87 10.62
N GLY A 52 -3.50 -17.22 11.59
CA GLY A 52 -3.99 -17.11 12.97
C GLY A 52 -5.24 -16.24 13.17
N ASN A 53 -5.53 -15.31 12.25
CA ASN A 53 -6.62 -14.34 12.44
C ASN A 53 -8.00 -14.80 11.96
N ASN A 54 -8.11 -15.98 11.34
CA ASN A 54 -9.38 -16.48 10.80
C ASN A 54 -9.97 -17.66 11.60
N ALA A 55 -9.30 -18.13 12.66
CA ALA A 55 -9.73 -19.33 13.40
C ALA A 55 -10.63 -19.04 14.63
N SER A 56 -10.92 -17.77 14.93
CA SER A 56 -11.65 -17.36 16.16
C SER A 56 -12.99 -16.65 15.92
N SER A 57 -13.59 -16.75 14.73
CA SER A 57 -14.92 -16.17 14.45
C SER A 57 -15.83 -17.11 13.66
N SER A 58 -16.02 -18.33 14.15
CA SER A 58 -17.12 -19.20 13.70
C SER A 58 -17.93 -19.71 14.88
N GLU A 59 -18.78 -18.85 15.43
CA GLU A 59 -19.93 -19.29 16.22
C GLU A 59 -21.14 -18.40 15.91
N ALA A 60 -22.21 -19.07 15.48
CA ALA A 60 -23.61 -18.62 15.42
C ALA A 60 -24.04 -17.58 14.36
N ALA A 61 -24.47 -18.07 13.20
CA ALA A 61 -25.65 -17.49 12.52
C ALA A 61 -26.45 -18.61 11.84
N LYS A 62 -27.64 -18.87 12.40
CA LYS A 62 -28.63 -19.84 11.91
C LYS A 62 -29.43 -19.26 10.74
N ALA A 63 -29.74 -20.18 9.83
CA ALA A 63 -30.72 -20.19 8.74
C ALA A 63 -31.97 -19.29 8.87
N SER A 64 -32.36 -18.68 7.75
CA SER A 64 -33.71 -18.84 7.20
C SER A 64 -33.67 -18.68 5.67
N GLU A 65 -34.24 -19.67 5.00
CA GLU A 65 -34.39 -19.81 3.55
C GLU A 65 -35.71 -19.17 3.11
N GLU A 66 -35.72 -18.47 1.98
CA GLU A 66 -36.80 -18.53 0.99
C GLU A 66 -36.26 -18.14 -0.40
N PRO A 67 -36.32 -19.03 -1.42
CA PRO A 67 -36.14 -18.65 -2.81
C PRO A 67 -37.50 -18.45 -3.52
N SER A 68 -37.79 -17.19 -3.83
CA SER A 68 -38.91 -16.75 -4.68
C SER A 68 -38.64 -17.04 -6.17
N PRO A 69 -39.67 -17.38 -6.99
CA PRO A 69 -39.48 -17.95 -8.31
C PRO A 69 -39.52 -16.91 -9.45
N ARG A 70 -38.85 -17.30 -10.56
CA ARG A 70 -38.97 -16.79 -11.96
C ARG A 70 -38.17 -15.55 -12.34
N CYS A 71 -37.11 -15.79 -13.12
CA CYS A 71 -36.97 -15.17 -14.44
C CYS A 71 -36.14 -16.08 -15.36
N VAL A 72 -36.82 -16.78 -16.27
CA VAL A 72 -36.19 -17.53 -17.36
C VAL A 72 -36.00 -16.56 -18.51
N LEU A 73 -34.81 -16.00 -18.66
CA LEU A 73 -34.42 -15.31 -19.89
C LEU A 73 -33.55 -16.23 -20.73
N LYS A 74 -34.17 -16.73 -21.81
CA LYS A 74 -33.52 -17.45 -22.90
C LYS A 74 -32.51 -16.52 -23.56
N LEU A 75 -31.22 -16.84 -23.45
CA LEU A 75 -30.16 -16.12 -24.16
C LEU A 75 -29.72 -16.94 -25.38
N THR A 76 -30.34 -16.66 -26.52
CA THR A 76 -29.93 -17.18 -27.82
C THR A 76 -28.76 -16.36 -28.37
N SER A 77 -27.59 -16.99 -28.34
CA SER A 77 -26.54 -17.04 -29.38
C SER A 77 -26.02 -15.76 -30.06
N LYS A 78 -24.67 -15.74 -30.13
CA LYS A 78 -23.79 -14.96 -31.03
C LYS A 78 -23.39 -13.58 -30.51
N ILE A 79 -22.46 -13.57 -29.57
CA ILE A 79 -21.52 -12.44 -29.44
C ILE A 79 -20.14 -12.99 -29.77
N SER A 80 -19.44 -12.21 -30.58
CA SER A 80 -18.24 -12.54 -31.35
C SER A 80 -17.01 -11.96 -30.63
N VAL A 81 -16.07 -12.82 -30.24
CA VAL A 81 -14.59 -12.66 -30.06
C VAL A 81 -13.99 -11.37 -29.40
N THR A 82 -14.77 -10.36 -28.98
CA THR A 82 -14.28 -9.12 -28.30
C THR A 82 -14.39 -9.15 -26.77
N TYR A 83 -15.01 -10.17 -26.17
CA TYR A 83 -15.24 -10.27 -24.71
C TYR A 83 -14.08 -10.91 -23.92
N ILE A 84 -13.05 -11.43 -24.60
CA ILE A 84 -11.92 -12.07 -23.91
C ILE A 84 -10.95 -11.00 -23.35
N THR A 85 -10.81 -9.85 -24.00
CA THR A 85 -10.00 -8.73 -23.50
C THR A 85 -10.69 -7.94 -22.37
N VAL A 86 -12.02 -7.76 -22.43
CA VAL A 86 -12.78 -7.07 -21.37
C VAL A 86 -12.72 -7.86 -20.04
N ARG A 87 -12.75 -9.20 -20.10
CA ARG A 87 -12.69 -10.03 -18.89
C ARG A 87 -11.30 -10.07 -18.24
N ALA A 88 -10.23 -9.95 -19.03
CA ALA A 88 -8.85 -9.89 -18.53
C ALA A 88 -8.46 -8.50 -18.00
N LEU A 89 -8.97 -7.41 -18.59
CA LEU A 89 -8.80 -6.06 -18.05
C LEU A 89 -9.52 -5.91 -16.70
N ASN A 90 -10.67 -6.56 -16.55
CA ASN A 90 -11.40 -6.56 -15.28
C ASN A 90 -10.63 -7.26 -14.15
N SER A 91 -9.80 -8.28 -14.42
CA SER A 91 -9.03 -8.92 -13.35
C SER A 91 -7.90 -8.03 -12.83
N GLY A 92 -7.24 -7.28 -13.73
CA GLY A 92 -6.23 -6.30 -13.35
C GLY A 92 -6.81 -5.14 -12.55
N LEU A 93 -7.92 -4.57 -13.02
CA LEU A 93 -8.60 -3.46 -12.34
C LEU A 93 -9.09 -3.85 -10.94
N LEU A 94 -9.77 -5.00 -10.81
CA LEU A 94 -10.25 -5.49 -9.51
C LEU A 94 -9.11 -5.75 -8.52
N TYR A 95 -7.96 -6.24 -9.01
CA TYR A 95 -6.77 -6.43 -8.19
C TYR A 95 -6.28 -5.11 -7.57
N TRP A 96 -6.24 -4.03 -8.35
CA TRP A 96 -5.82 -2.72 -7.84
C TRP A 96 -6.87 -2.10 -6.91
N CYS A 97 -8.16 -2.25 -7.22
CA CYS A 97 -9.23 -1.83 -6.31
C CYS A 97 -9.10 -2.52 -4.93
N ASP A 98 -8.85 -3.84 -4.89
CA ASP A 98 -8.58 -4.56 -3.62
C ASP A 98 -7.36 -3.99 -2.87
N ARG A 99 -6.33 -3.55 -3.59
CA ARG A 99 -5.15 -2.92 -2.97
C ARG A 99 -5.46 -1.56 -2.33
N VAL A 100 -6.35 -0.79 -2.96
CA VAL A 100 -6.81 0.50 -2.43
C VAL A 100 -7.62 0.28 -1.16
N GLU A 101 -8.51 -0.70 -1.14
CA GLU A 101 -9.25 -1.09 0.07
C GLU A 101 -8.30 -1.49 1.22
N ARG A 102 -7.21 -2.21 0.91
CA ARG A 102 -6.19 -2.52 1.92
C ARG A 102 -5.46 -1.28 2.45
N VAL A 103 -5.36 -0.19 1.68
CA VAL A 103 -4.81 1.08 2.19
C VAL A 103 -5.80 1.71 3.15
N VAL A 104 -7.11 1.72 2.83
CA VAL A 104 -8.16 2.21 3.73
C VAL A 104 -8.14 1.46 5.06
N ILE A 105 -8.07 0.12 5.03
CA ILE A 105 -7.99 -0.69 6.25
C ILE A 105 -6.73 -0.35 7.07
N ARG A 106 -5.58 -0.12 6.43
CA ARG A 106 -4.35 0.27 7.13
C ARG A 106 -4.44 1.69 7.70
N LEU A 107 -5.04 2.62 6.96
CA LEU A 107 -5.26 3.98 7.41
C LEU A 107 -6.13 3.98 8.67
N ASN A 108 -7.29 3.31 8.62
CA ASN A 108 -8.21 3.20 9.76
C ASN A 108 -7.54 2.52 10.97
N LYS A 109 -6.66 1.54 10.72
CA LYS A 109 -5.90 0.88 11.79
C LYS A 109 -4.81 1.79 12.41
N LEU A 110 -4.24 2.72 11.65
CA LEU A 110 -3.25 3.66 12.19
C LEU A 110 -3.90 4.81 12.95
N VAL A 111 -5.09 5.22 12.50
CA VAL A 111 -5.84 6.35 13.03
C VAL A 111 -6.76 5.94 14.19
N ASP A 112 -6.98 4.64 14.40
CA ASP A 112 -7.93 4.10 15.39
C ASP A 112 -9.36 4.66 15.25
N GLY A 113 -9.78 4.94 14.01
CA GLY A 113 -11.14 5.33 13.67
C GLY A 113 -11.24 6.73 13.07
N ASP A 114 -11.08 7.76 13.88
CA ASP A 114 -11.27 9.16 13.46
C ASP A 114 -9.95 9.92 13.34
N ALA A 115 -9.72 10.51 12.16
CA ALA A 115 -8.53 11.30 11.86
C ALA A 115 -8.38 12.48 12.80
N TYR A 116 -9.50 13.11 13.17
CA TYR A 116 -9.50 14.25 14.08
C TYR A 116 -8.98 13.87 15.46
N THR A 117 -9.53 12.81 16.07
CA THR A 117 -9.14 12.37 17.41
C THR A 117 -7.69 11.89 17.47
N TYR A 118 -7.22 11.22 16.41
CA TYR A 118 -5.83 10.81 16.29
C TYR A 118 -4.88 12.01 16.29
N ILE A 119 -5.11 13.00 15.42
CA ILE A 119 -4.25 14.18 15.29
C ILE A 119 -4.30 15.04 16.56
N ASP A 120 -5.49 15.17 17.16
CA ASP A 120 -5.68 15.86 18.44
C ASP A 120 -4.89 15.16 19.57
N THR A 121 -4.85 13.83 19.58
CA THR A 121 -4.05 13.05 20.55
C THR A 121 -2.56 13.30 20.35
N VAL A 122 -2.06 13.29 19.11
CA VAL A 122 -0.65 13.62 18.80
C VAL A 122 -0.32 15.05 19.23
N CYS A 123 -1.23 16.00 18.99
CA CYS A 123 -1.07 17.40 19.41
C CYS A 123 -1.00 17.52 20.94
N LYS A 124 -1.92 16.88 21.67
CA LYS A 124 -1.93 16.85 23.14
C LYS A 124 -0.67 16.20 23.69
N GLN A 125 -0.23 15.10 23.09
CA GLN A 125 1.00 14.42 23.49
C GLN A 125 2.20 15.35 23.33
N TYR A 126 2.29 16.08 22.21
CA TYR A 126 3.33 17.10 22.03
C TYR A 126 3.25 18.22 23.08
N LEU A 127 2.04 18.70 23.41
CA LEU A 127 1.87 19.74 24.44
C LEU A 127 2.34 19.29 25.84
N LEU A 128 2.36 17.99 26.10
CA LEU A 128 2.86 17.39 27.34
C LEU A 128 4.37 17.08 27.28
N SER A 129 4.85 16.50 26.18
CA SER A 129 6.23 16.02 26.05
C SER A 129 7.21 17.07 25.52
N CYS A 130 6.70 18.07 24.78
CA CYS A 130 7.45 19.05 23.98
C CYS A 130 8.41 18.41 22.95
N ARG A 131 8.21 17.13 22.59
CA ARG A 131 9.09 16.39 21.67
C ARG A 131 8.55 16.41 20.24
N LYS A 132 9.28 17.07 19.35
CA LYS A 132 8.93 17.18 17.92
C LYS A 132 9.11 15.86 17.16
N ASP A 133 10.01 15.01 17.65
CA ASP A 133 10.34 13.74 17.01
C ASP A 133 9.13 12.79 16.97
N GLU A 134 8.21 12.88 17.95
CA GLU A 134 6.98 12.08 17.97
C GLU A 134 6.08 12.42 16.78
N ILE A 135 5.91 13.71 16.47
CA ILE A 135 5.16 14.17 15.29
C ILE A 135 5.86 13.70 14.01
N ARG A 136 7.18 13.89 13.92
CA ARG A 136 7.96 13.48 12.76
C ARG A 136 7.86 11.97 12.50
N ASP A 137 7.96 11.17 13.56
CA ASP A 137 7.85 9.72 13.48
C ASP A 137 6.47 9.33 12.97
N THR A 138 5.39 9.94 13.47
CA THR A 138 4.04 9.66 12.95
C THR A 138 3.92 9.95 11.43
N ILE A 139 4.45 11.08 10.94
CA ILE A 139 4.47 11.40 9.49
C ILE A 139 5.22 10.32 8.68
N LEU A 140 6.34 9.81 9.21
CA LEU A 140 7.09 8.74 8.56
C LEU A 140 6.29 7.44 8.41
N HIS A 141 5.33 7.17 9.31
CA HIS A 141 4.45 6.00 9.22
C HIS A 141 3.42 6.14 8.07
N PHE A 142 2.98 7.36 7.74
CA PHE A 142 2.03 7.61 6.65
C PHE A 142 2.67 7.72 5.27
N THR A 143 3.96 8.09 5.20
CA THR A 143 4.71 8.20 3.93
C THR A 143 4.59 6.95 3.02
N PRO A 144 4.75 5.70 3.50
CA PRO A 144 4.58 4.51 2.65
C PRO A 144 3.13 4.33 2.16
N LEU A 145 2.13 4.73 2.95
CA LEU A 145 0.72 4.68 2.54
C LEU A 145 0.48 5.66 1.38
N GLN A 146 0.93 6.91 1.53
CA GLN A 146 0.82 7.95 0.51
C GLN A 146 1.49 7.54 -0.82
N LYS A 147 2.71 6.98 -0.75
CA LYS A 147 3.40 6.44 -1.94
C LYS A 147 2.62 5.31 -2.60
N SER A 148 2.06 4.39 -1.79
CA SER A 148 1.31 3.25 -2.33
C SER A 148 0.01 3.68 -3.01
N ILE A 149 -0.75 4.61 -2.43
CA ILE A 149 -2.03 5.06 -3.01
C ILE A 149 -1.81 5.86 -4.29
N ASN A 150 -0.77 6.70 -4.36
CA ASN A 150 -0.44 7.42 -5.59
C ASN A 150 -0.05 6.45 -6.70
N TRP A 151 0.75 5.43 -6.38
CA TRP A 151 1.09 4.40 -7.37
C TRP A 151 -0.16 3.62 -7.84
N TYR A 152 -1.06 3.23 -6.93
CA TYR A 152 -2.31 2.55 -7.32
C TYR A 152 -3.22 3.45 -8.16
N HIS A 153 -3.28 4.75 -7.85
CA HIS A 153 -4.03 5.72 -8.62
C HIS A 153 -3.54 5.79 -10.07
N ASP A 154 -2.23 5.86 -10.28
CA ASP A 154 -1.63 5.91 -11.62
C ASP A 154 -1.93 4.62 -12.42
N GLU A 155 -1.83 3.45 -11.79
CA GLU A 155 -2.12 2.16 -12.44
C GLU A 155 -3.61 2.02 -12.80
N ILE A 156 -4.51 2.44 -11.91
CA ILE A 156 -5.96 2.42 -12.16
C ILE A 156 -6.34 3.40 -13.26
N LEU A 157 -5.74 4.60 -13.25
CA LEU A 157 -5.92 5.60 -14.30
C LEU A 157 -5.45 5.08 -15.67
N GLN A 158 -4.33 4.36 -15.73
CA GLN A 158 -3.84 3.75 -16.96
C GLN A 158 -4.77 2.65 -17.50
N LEU A 159 -5.38 1.85 -16.62
CA LEU A 159 -6.22 0.71 -17.02
C LEU A 159 -7.67 1.10 -17.35
N ALA A 160 -8.27 2.00 -16.56
CA ALA A 160 -9.69 2.32 -16.65
C ALA A 160 -9.98 3.74 -17.19
N GLY A 161 -8.96 4.62 -17.25
CA GLY A 161 -9.15 6.03 -17.56
C GLY A 161 -9.89 6.77 -16.45
N MET A 162 -10.49 7.92 -16.77
CA MET A 162 -11.29 8.71 -15.83
C MET A 162 -12.68 8.07 -15.66
N GLY A 163 -12.84 7.28 -14.60
CA GLY A 163 -14.05 6.50 -14.30
C GLY A 163 -14.50 6.62 -12.85
N LYS A 164 -15.41 5.72 -12.43
CA LYS A 164 -15.89 5.66 -11.04
C LYS A 164 -14.80 5.13 -10.11
N GLU A 165 -13.97 4.25 -10.63
CA GLU A 165 -12.87 3.59 -9.93
C GLU A 165 -11.77 4.60 -9.60
N THR A 166 -11.39 5.47 -10.54
CA THR A 166 -10.42 6.54 -10.26
C THR A 166 -10.94 7.53 -9.23
N ALA A 167 -12.23 7.91 -9.30
CA ALA A 167 -12.84 8.80 -8.31
C ALA A 167 -12.75 8.21 -6.88
N ARG A 168 -13.03 6.90 -6.72
CA ARG A 168 -12.88 6.22 -5.42
C ARG A 168 -11.44 6.26 -4.90
N VAL A 169 -10.46 6.03 -5.77
CA VAL A 169 -9.04 6.05 -5.39
C VAL A 169 -8.59 7.46 -5.04
N GLU A 170 -9.10 8.45 -5.76
CA GLU A 170 -8.85 9.86 -5.49
C GLU A 170 -9.38 10.26 -4.11
N ASP A 171 -10.58 9.80 -3.73
CA ASP A 171 -11.14 10.03 -2.40
C ASP A 171 -10.27 9.43 -1.30
N VAL A 172 -9.80 8.19 -1.48
CA VAL A 172 -8.87 7.55 -0.52
C VAL A 172 -7.51 8.28 -0.48
N SER A 173 -6.98 8.70 -1.63
CA SER A 173 -5.74 9.50 -1.71
C SER A 173 -5.89 10.83 -0.97
N ARG A 174 -7.05 11.49 -1.13
CA ARG A 174 -7.40 12.72 -0.43
C ARG A 174 -7.41 12.51 1.08
N MET A 175 -8.08 11.47 1.58
CA MET A 175 -8.11 11.14 3.00
C MET A 175 -6.69 10.95 3.59
N VAL A 176 -5.83 10.17 2.93
CA VAL A 176 -4.43 9.97 3.38
C VAL A 176 -3.67 11.29 3.36
N ARG A 177 -3.85 12.10 2.32
CA ARG A 177 -3.17 13.39 2.16
C ARG A 177 -3.61 14.41 3.21
N ASP A 178 -4.89 14.46 3.54
CA ASP A 178 -5.42 15.39 4.53
C ASP A 178 -4.84 15.10 5.92
N VAL A 179 -4.71 13.83 6.29
CA VAL A 179 -4.04 13.42 7.54
C VAL A 179 -2.56 13.83 7.54
N VAL A 180 -1.83 13.57 6.44
CA VAL A 180 -0.40 13.93 6.34
C VAL A 180 -0.22 15.44 6.42
N ASN A 181 -0.98 16.21 5.64
CA ASN A 181 -0.91 17.66 5.62
C ASN A 181 -1.19 18.27 6.99
N ALA A 182 -2.18 17.73 7.71
CA ALA A 182 -2.49 18.17 9.06
C ALA A 182 -1.36 17.88 10.06
N LEU A 183 -0.69 16.73 9.96
CA LEU A 183 0.48 16.43 10.79
C LEU A 183 1.69 17.30 10.41
N GLU A 184 1.88 17.60 9.13
CA GLU A 184 2.92 18.51 8.65
C GLU A 184 2.69 19.95 9.11
N ASP A 185 1.45 20.45 9.07
CA ASP A 185 1.05 21.75 9.63
C ASP A 185 1.32 21.82 11.14
N LEU A 186 0.99 20.75 11.86
CA LEU A 186 1.28 20.60 13.28
C LEU A 186 2.81 20.65 13.53
N LEU A 187 3.60 19.93 12.74
CA LEU A 187 5.06 19.95 12.84
C LEU A 187 5.61 21.35 12.55
N CYS A 188 5.14 22.01 11.50
CA CYS A 188 5.52 23.37 11.14
C CYS A 188 5.23 24.36 12.27
N THR A 189 4.03 24.31 12.85
CA THR A 189 3.66 25.17 13.98
C THR A 189 4.50 24.88 15.22
N SER A 190 4.82 23.61 15.48
CA SER A 190 5.72 23.22 16.57
C SER A 190 7.17 23.72 16.38
N MET A 191 7.59 23.99 15.14
CA MET A 191 8.90 24.55 14.85
C MET A 191 9.01 26.03 15.22
N LEU A 192 7.90 26.78 15.19
CA LEU A 192 7.85 28.19 15.59
C LEU A 192 8.06 28.36 17.10
N GLY A 193 7.43 27.49 17.90
CA GLY A 193 7.62 27.45 19.34
C GLY A 193 6.41 26.85 20.07
N TYR A 194 6.62 26.49 21.33
CA TYR A 194 5.55 25.93 22.18
C TYR A 194 4.38 26.91 22.37
N ASN A 195 4.70 28.18 22.63
CA ASN A 195 3.69 29.21 22.88
C ASN A 195 2.80 29.47 21.65
N ASP A 196 3.40 29.43 20.46
CA ASP A 196 2.67 29.63 19.20
C ASP A 196 1.71 28.48 18.91
N LEU A 197 2.16 27.24 19.14
CA LEU A 197 1.29 26.08 19.01
C LEU A 197 0.17 26.08 20.04
N SER A 198 0.47 26.35 21.32
CA SER A 198 -0.53 26.43 22.38
C SER A 198 -1.58 27.52 22.11
N THR A 199 -1.13 28.68 21.63
CA THR A 199 -2.02 29.79 21.24
C THR A 199 -2.89 29.41 20.04
N SER A 200 -2.30 28.77 19.01
CA SER A 200 -3.03 28.34 17.82
C SER A 200 -4.04 27.25 18.13
N TYR A 201 -3.68 26.28 18.97
CA TYR A 201 -4.57 25.22 19.45
C TYR A 201 -5.76 25.79 20.22
N SER A 202 -5.52 26.75 21.13
CA SER A 202 -6.56 27.40 21.93
C SER A 202 -7.53 28.23 21.08
N LYS A 203 -7.03 28.84 20.00
CA LYS A 203 -7.83 29.65 19.07
C LYS A 203 -8.55 28.84 17.99
N GLN A 204 -8.43 27.52 18.02
CA GLN A 204 -8.90 26.63 16.95
C GLN A 204 -8.32 26.98 15.56
N GLY A 205 -7.08 27.45 15.51
CA GLY A 205 -6.41 27.93 14.31
C GLY A 205 -5.67 26.86 13.50
N LEU A 206 -5.66 25.60 13.97
CA LEU A 206 -4.91 24.53 13.30
C LEU A 206 -5.71 23.95 12.13
N MET A 207 -5.03 23.54 11.06
CA MET A 207 -5.69 23.12 9.82
C MET A 207 -6.70 21.98 10.05
N TYR A 208 -6.34 20.97 10.83
CA TYR A 208 -7.19 19.80 11.07
C TYR A 208 -8.51 20.13 11.78
N GLN A 209 -8.55 21.21 12.57
CA GLN A 209 -9.75 21.62 13.31
C GLN A 209 -10.84 22.20 12.41
N ASN A 210 -10.49 22.55 11.17
CA ASN A 210 -11.44 23.06 10.18
C ASN A 210 -11.77 22.03 9.09
N LEU A 211 -10.87 21.08 8.81
CA LEU A 211 -11.07 20.06 7.78
C LEU A 211 -12.05 18.95 8.17
N PHE A 212 -12.07 18.55 9.45
CA PHE A 212 -12.84 17.40 9.93
C PHE A 212 -14.12 17.79 10.70
N LYS A 213 -14.65 19.00 10.47
CA LYS A 213 -15.92 19.45 11.06
C LYS A 213 -17.15 18.91 10.35
#